data_AF-X1MUB5-F1
#
_entry.id   AF-X1MUB5-F1
#
_cell.length_a   1.000
_cell.length_b   1.000
_cell.length_c   1.000
_cell.angle_alpha   90.00
_cell.angle_beta   90.00
_cell.angle_gamma   90.00
#
_symmetry.space_group_name_H-M   'P 1'
#
loop_
_entity.id
_entity.type
_entity.pdbx_description
1 polymer ?
#
loop_
_entity_poly.entity_id
_entity_poly.type
_entity_poly.pdbx_seq_one_letter_code
_entity_poly.pdbx_strand_id
1 'polypeptide(L)'
;ILNISSILANMIMGFVATNRIRPNENAFEVIDEIDEIIFAMFFTLAGAHFDLGVMKEAGILSLLIVAGRCSGKYIGARIGATVSHAPTVIKKYLGFGLFPKAGVTVGLALLAKQHLVFSGTSIGNIMISAILASIIMNELIAPPLTKYALIKSGEATEVK
;
A
#
# COMPACT_ATOMS: atom_id res chain seq x y z
N ILE A 1 24.55 -5.08 8.24
CA ILE A 1 25.85 -4.51 7.81
C ILE A 1 25.70 -3.05 7.36
N LEU A 2 24.74 -2.70 6.50
CA LEU A 2 24.56 -1.30 6.06
C LEU A 2 23.39 -0.54 6.70
N ASN A 3 22.55 -1.18 7.54
CA ASN A 3 21.33 -0.59 8.13
C ASN A 3 20.39 0.09 7.11
N ILE A 4 20.38 -0.40 5.86
CA ILE A 4 19.50 0.08 4.80
C ILE A 4 18.16 -0.67 4.89
N SER A 5 17.06 0.00 4.53
CA SER A 5 15.73 -0.60 4.45
C SER A 5 15.73 -1.83 3.53
N SER A 6 15.30 -2.98 4.06
CA SER A 6 15.17 -4.21 3.28
C SER A 6 14.23 -4.05 2.08
N ILE A 7 13.19 -3.23 2.21
CA ILE A 7 12.27 -2.93 1.10
C ILE A 7 13.02 -2.22 -0.03
N LEU A 8 13.81 -1.20 0.31
CA LEU A 8 14.56 -0.46 -0.70
C LEU A 8 15.64 -1.33 -1.35
N ALA A 9 16.31 -2.18 -0.57
CA ALA A 9 17.29 -3.13 -1.10
C ALA A 9 16.65 -4.09 -2.11
N ASN A 10 15.47 -4.64 -1.79
CA ASN A 10 14.74 -5.54 -2.69
C ASN A 10 14.25 -4.81 -3.96
N MET A 11 13.77 -3.56 -3.84
CA MET A 11 13.38 -2.76 -5.01
C MET A 11 14.57 -2.47 -5.93
N ILE A 12 15.74 -2.14 -5.37
CA ILE A 12 16.97 -1.92 -6.15
C ILE A 12 17.41 -3.22 -6.82
N MET A 13 17.34 -4.35 -6.13
CA MET A 13 17.67 -5.66 -6.70
C MET A 13 16.77 -5.97 -7.90
N GLY A 14 15.45 -5.81 -7.77
CA GLY A 14 14.50 -6.01 -8.87
C GLY A 14 14.78 -5.06 -10.04
N PHE A 15 15.01 -3.77 -9.75
CA PHE A 15 15.39 -2.79 -10.78
C PHE A 15 16.66 -3.21 -11.54
N VAL A 16 17.72 -3.62 -10.84
CA VAL A 16 18.97 -4.06 -11.47
C VAL A 16 18.75 -5.35 -12.27
N ALA A 17 18.02 -6.32 -11.72
CA ALA A 17 17.71 -7.59 -12.36
C ALA A 17 16.95 -7.39 -13.68
N THR A 18 15.84 -6.67 -13.67
CA THR A 18 15.02 -6.40 -14.87
C THR A 18 15.81 -5.67 -15.98
N ASN A 19 16.81 -4.84 -15.62
CA ASN A 19 17.61 -4.10 -16.60
C ASN A 19 18.87 -4.85 -17.08
N ARG A 20 19.26 -5.96 -16.43
CA ARG A 20 20.50 -6.70 -16.73
C ARG A 20 20.25 -8.11 -17.27
N ILE A 21 19.16 -8.75 -16.87
CA ILE A 21 18.81 -10.10 -17.27
C ILE A 21 18.34 -10.10 -18.73
N ARG A 22 18.67 -11.16 -19.47
CA ARG A 22 18.30 -11.27 -20.88
C ARG A 22 16.80 -11.53 -21.02
N PRO A 23 16.13 -11.03 -22.08
CA PRO A 23 14.67 -11.19 -22.25
C PRO A 23 14.15 -12.63 -22.27
N ASN A 24 15.02 -13.62 -22.49
CA ASN A 24 14.65 -15.03 -22.58
C ASN A 24 14.90 -15.82 -21.28
N GLU A 25 15.28 -15.14 -20.21
CA GLU A 25 15.47 -15.72 -18.88
C GLU A 25 14.32 -15.22 -17.98
N ASN A 26 13.31 -16.06 -17.76
CA ASN A 26 12.18 -15.79 -16.87
C ASN A 26 12.62 -15.88 -15.39
N ALA A 27 13.49 -14.99 -14.96
CA ALA A 27 13.98 -14.97 -13.58
C ALA A 27 12.89 -14.68 -12.53
N PHE A 28 11.71 -14.22 -12.96
CA PHE A 28 10.60 -13.84 -12.09
C PHE A 28 9.49 -14.90 -11.96
N GLU A 29 9.43 -15.90 -12.84
CA GLU A 29 8.34 -16.89 -12.86
C GLU A 29 8.25 -17.69 -11.55
N VAL A 30 9.39 -18.09 -11.00
CA VAL A 30 9.45 -18.76 -9.68
C VAL A 30 9.04 -17.82 -8.54
N ILE A 31 9.30 -16.51 -8.69
CA ILE A 31 8.92 -15.52 -7.68
C ILE A 31 7.41 -15.31 -7.69
N ASP A 32 6.80 -15.25 -8.87
CA ASP A 32 5.35 -15.08 -9.06
C ASP A 32 4.58 -16.25 -8.42
N GLU A 33 5.03 -17.51 -8.56
CA GLU A 33 4.37 -18.64 -7.88
C GLU A 33 4.45 -18.56 -6.35
N ILE A 34 5.56 -18.05 -5.81
CA ILE A 34 5.76 -17.94 -4.37
C ILE A 34 4.97 -16.75 -3.80
N ASP A 35 4.75 -15.69 -4.58
CA ASP A 35 4.12 -14.46 -4.11
C ASP A 35 2.68 -14.71 -3.64
N GLU A 36 1.91 -15.56 -4.33
CA GLU A 36 0.53 -15.88 -4.01
C GLU A 36 0.43 -16.56 -2.64
N ILE A 37 1.33 -17.52 -2.39
CA ILE A 37 1.42 -18.25 -1.13
C ILE A 37 1.82 -17.30 0.01
N ILE A 38 2.78 -16.41 -0.24
CA ILE A 38 3.21 -15.40 0.72
C ILE A 38 2.06 -14.44 1.04
N PHE A 39 1.32 -13.96 0.04
CA PHE A 39 0.16 -13.08 0.25
C PHE A 39 -0.93 -13.76 1.06
N ALA A 40 -1.25 -15.02 0.77
CA ALA A 40 -2.22 -15.78 1.54
C ALA A 40 -1.82 -15.84 3.03
N MET A 41 -0.60 -16.31 3.33
CA MET A 41 -0.10 -16.37 4.72
C MET A 41 -0.08 -15.00 5.38
N PHE A 42 0.35 -13.98 4.66
CA PHE A 42 0.46 -12.62 5.17
C PHE A 42 -0.90 -12.03 5.55
N PHE A 43 -1.89 -12.12 4.66
CA PHE A 43 -3.23 -11.61 4.92
C PHE A 43 -3.98 -12.44 5.97
N THR A 44 -3.74 -13.75 6.05
CA THR A 44 -4.24 -14.59 7.15
C THR A 44 -3.67 -14.14 8.50
N LEU A 45 -2.35 -13.92 8.59
CA LEU A 45 -1.72 -13.45 9.83
C LEU A 45 -2.18 -12.03 10.21
N ALA A 46 -2.31 -11.14 9.22
CA ALA A 46 -2.86 -9.80 9.42
C ALA A 46 -4.28 -9.85 9.97
N GLY A 47 -5.13 -10.74 9.42
CA GLY A 47 -6.47 -11.00 9.91
C GLY A 47 -6.50 -11.59 11.32
N ALA A 48 -5.57 -12.49 11.65
CA ALA A 48 -5.46 -13.06 12.99
C ALA A 48 -5.06 -12.03 14.06
N HIS A 49 -4.31 -11.00 13.68
CA HIS A 49 -3.99 -9.85 14.54
C HIS A 49 -5.10 -8.80 14.62
N PHE A 50 -6.16 -8.93 13.83
CA PHE A 50 -7.27 -8.00 13.82
C PHE A 50 -8.20 -8.27 15.01
N ASP A 51 -8.19 -7.37 15.99
CA ASP A 51 -9.02 -7.49 17.18
C ASP A 51 -10.31 -6.67 17.04
N LEU A 52 -11.43 -7.38 16.94
CA LEU A 52 -12.78 -6.80 16.85
C LEU A 52 -13.22 -6.11 18.15
N GLY A 53 -12.67 -6.49 19.30
CA GLY A 53 -13.00 -5.91 20.60
C GLY A 53 -12.59 -4.44 20.73
N VAL A 54 -11.51 -4.05 20.05
CA VAL A 54 -11.02 -2.65 20.01
C VAL A 54 -11.54 -1.85 18.81
N MET A 55 -12.48 -2.42 18.04
CA MET A 55 -12.91 -1.86 16.75
C MET A 55 -13.67 -0.53 16.90
N LYS A 56 -14.31 -0.25 18.03
CA LYS A 56 -15.02 1.01 18.24
C LYS A 56 -14.07 2.21 18.24
N GLU A 57 -12.95 2.10 18.95
CA GLU A 57 -11.92 3.16 18.99
C GLU A 57 -11.05 3.14 17.73
N ALA A 58 -10.64 1.93 17.32
CA ALA A 58 -9.84 1.74 16.10
C ALA A 58 -10.58 2.18 14.83
N GLY A 59 -11.91 2.09 14.79
CA GLY A 59 -12.73 2.44 13.62
C GLY A 59 -12.78 3.95 13.35
N ILE A 60 -12.82 4.78 14.39
CA ILE A 60 -12.74 6.24 14.21
C ILE A 60 -11.35 6.62 13.71
N LEU A 61 -10.30 6.04 14.31
CA LEU A 61 -8.93 6.27 13.88
C LEU A 61 -8.68 5.78 12.45
N SER A 62 -9.24 4.63 12.06
CA SER A 62 -9.09 4.11 10.70
C SER A 62 -9.74 5.04 9.67
N LEU A 63 -10.93 5.58 9.97
CA LEU A 63 -11.59 6.56 9.12
C LEU A 63 -10.76 7.84 8.96
N LEU A 64 -10.20 8.37 10.06
CA LEU A 64 -9.32 9.53 10.02
C LEU A 64 -8.05 9.25 9.19
N ILE A 65 -7.45 8.07 9.35
CA ILE A 65 -6.29 7.64 8.56
C ILE A 65 -6.64 7.57 7.07
N VAL A 66 -7.75 6.94 6.69
CA VAL A 66 -8.18 6.83 5.29
C VAL A 66 -8.46 8.22 4.71
N ALA A 67 -9.28 9.03 5.39
CA ALA A 67 -9.64 10.36 4.92
C ALA A 67 -8.41 11.28 4.78
N GLY A 68 -7.54 11.31 5.79
CA GLY A 68 -6.32 12.12 5.79
C GLY A 68 -5.34 11.68 4.70
N ARG A 69 -5.13 10.37 4.53
CA ARG A 69 -4.25 9.86 3.47
C ARG A 69 -4.81 10.11 2.08
N CYS A 70 -6.08 9.79 1.83
CA CYS A 70 -6.69 9.96 0.51
C CYS A 70 -6.73 11.43 0.10
N SER A 71 -7.18 12.32 1.00
CA SER A 71 -7.18 13.77 0.73
C SER A 71 -5.76 14.31 0.53
N GLY A 72 -4.81 13.93 1.39
CA GLY A 72 -3.42 14.34 1.28
C GLY A 72 -2.76 13.87 -0.01
N LYS A 73 -2.97 12.61 -0.41
CA LYS A 73 -2.45 12.06 -1.68
C LYS A 73 -3.08 12.76 -2.88
N TYR A 74 -4.39 12.98 -2.87
CA TYR A 74 -5.07 13.64 -3.98
C TYR A 74 -4.64 15.09 -4.15
N ILE A 75 -4.67 15.87 -3.06
CA ILE A 75 -4.28 17.28 -3.07
C ILE A 75 -2.78 17.41 -3.37
N GLY A 76 -1.94 16.63 -2.70
CA GLY A 76 -0.49 16.64 -2.89
C GLY A 76 -0.08 16.27 -4.32
N ALA A 77 -0.68 15.23 -4.90
CA ALA A 77 -0.43 14.85 -6.30
C ALA A 77 -0.85 15.98 -7.26
N ARG A 78 -1.99 16.63 -7.01
CA ARG A 78 -2.48 17.71 -7.86
C ARG A 78 -1.61 18.97 -7.76
N ILE A 79 -1.15 19.34 -6.56
CA ILE A 79 -0.21 20.45 -6.36
C ILE A 79 1.11 20.11 -7.05
N GLY A 80 1.69 18.94 -6.78
CA GLY A 80 2.95 18.51 -7.39
C GLY A 80 2.90 18.50 -8.92
N ALA A 81 1.85 17.93 -9.50
CA ALA A 81 1.63 17.92 -10.94
C ALA A 81 1.40 19.32 -11.53
N THR A 82 0.87 20.26 -10.74
CA THR A 82 0.69 21.66 -11.18
C THR A 82 2.02 22.40 -11.20
N VAL A 83 2.80 22.30 -10.12
CA VAL A 83 4.14 22.91 -10.02
C VAL A 83 5.08 22.36 -11.08
N SER A 84 5.00 21.06 -11.37
CA SER A 84 5.82 20.41 -12.40
C SER A 84 5.31 20.63 -13.85
N HIS A 85 4.26 21.44 -14.05
CA HIS A 85 3.66 21.67 -15.37
C HIS A 85 3.23 20.38 -16.10
N ALA A 86 2.81 19.35 -15.37
CA ALA A 86 2.39 18.08 -15.96
C ALA A 86 1.11 18.24 -16.81
N PRO A 87 0.77 17.27 -17.67
CA PRO A 87 -0.50 17.26 -18.41
C PRO A 87 -1.72 17.26 -17.48
N THR A 88 -2.84 17.82 -17.94
CA THR A 88 -4.10 17.92 -17.17
C THR A 88 -4.63 16.56 -16.72
N VAL A 89 -4.39 15.52 -17.52
CA VAL A 89 -4.74 14.13 -17.21
C VAL A 89 -4.06 13.66 -15.93
N ILE A 90 -2.76 13.91 -15.79
CA ILE A 90 -1.97 13.57 -14.59
C ILE A 90 -2.47 14.36 -13.37
N LYS A 91 -2.70 15.67 -13.52
CA LYS A 91 -3.22 16.53 -12.43
C LYS A 91 -4.56 16.04 -11.88
N LYS A 92 -5.40 15.45 -12.73
CA LYS A 92 -6.76 15.05 -12.38
C LYS A 92 -6.83 13.62 -11.82
N TYR A 93 -6.06 12.69 -12.38
CA TYR A 93 -6.27 11.25 -12.11
C TYR A 93 -5.16 10.58 -11.29
N LEU A 94 -3.93 11.11 -11.28
CA LEU A 94 -2.82 10.50 -10.54
C LEU A 94 -3.13 10.27 -9.07
N GLY A 95 -3.84 11.21 -8.42
CA GLY A 95 -4.19 11.12 -7.01
C GLY A 95 -4.93 9.83 -6.64
N PHE A 96 -5.87 9.37 -7.47
CA PHE A 96 -6.61 8.13 -7.23
C PHE A 96 -5.73 6.88 -7.38
N GLY A 97 -4.78 6.90 -8.31
CA GLY A 97 -3.80 5.82 -8.49
C GLY A 97 -2.80 5.70 -7.33
N LEU A 98 -2.74 6.70 -6.44
CA LEU A 98 -1.88 6.70 -5.25
C LEU A 98 -2.61 6.30 -3.96
N PHE A 99 -3.91 5.95 -4.05
CA PHE A 99 -4.68 5.47 -2.91
C PHE A 99 -4.32 4.04 -2.50
N PRO A 100 -4.04 3.08 -3.40
CA PRO A 100 -3.72 1.70 -3.02
C PRO A 100 -2.61 1.62 -1.97
N LYS A 101 -2.86 0.83 -0.91
CA LYS A 101 -1.89 0.50 0.14
C LYS A 101 -2.27 -0.85 0.73
N ALA A 102 -1.29 -1.75 0.83
CA ALA A 102 -1.49 -3.12 1.26
C ALA A 102 -0.36 -3.60 2.18
N GLY A 103 0.32 -4.68 1.79
CA GLY A 103 1.19 -5.48 2.67
C GLY A 103 2.36 -4.73 3.30
N VAL A 104 3.02 -3.82 2.57
CA VAL A 104 4.12 -3.02 3.13
C VAL A 104 3.68 -2.22 4.36
N THR A 105 2.45 -1.70 4.36
CA THR A 105 1.93 -0.92 5.50
C THR A 105 1.69 -1.82 6.71
N VAL A 106 1.16 -3.03 6.51
CA VAL A 106 0.99 -4.03 7.58
C VAL A 106 2.34 -4.44 8.16
N GLY A 107 3.32 -4.76 7.32
CA GLY A 107 4.64 -5.19 7.76
C GLY A 107 5.34 -4.12 8.61
N LEU A 108 5.27 -2.86 8.20
CA LEU A 108 5.80 -1.74 8.97
C LEU A 108 5.03 -1.52 10.28
N ALA A 109 3.70 -1.70 10.29
CA ALA A 109 2.90 -1.59 11.50
C ALA A 109 3.26 -2.69 12.52
N LEU A 110 3.40 -3.94 12.07
CA LEU A 110 3.83 -5.06 12.91
C LEU A 110 5.24 -4.86 13.46
N LEU A 111 6.17 -4.36 12.64
CA LEU A 111 7.51 -4.00 13.09
C LEU A 111 7.46 -2.88 14.14
N ALA A 112 6.63 -1.85 13.93
CA ALA A 112 6.42 -0.79 14.91
C ALA A 112 5.86 -1.32 16.23
N LYS A 113 4.95 -2.30 16.21
CA LYS A 113 4.42 -2.93 17.43
C LYS A 113 5.49 -3.67 18.24
N GLN A 114 6.55 -4.16 17.60
CA GLN A 114 7.67 -4.80 18.30
C GLN A 114 8.58 -3.82 19.05
N HIS A 115 8.50 -2.50 18.76
CA HIS A 115 9.25 -1.52 19.53
C HIS A 115 8.75 -1.44 20.98
N LEU A 116 9.69 -1.24 21.91
CA LEU A 116 9.45 -1.18 23.37
C LEU A 116 8.32 -0.20 23.78
N VAL A 117 8.11 0.88 23.03
CA VAL A 117 7.07 1.88 23.30
C VAL A 117 5.65 1.34 23.05
N PHE A 118 5.50 0.39 22.11
CA PHE A 118 4.20 -0.10 21.65
C PHE A 118 3.94 -1.57 22.06
N SER A 119 5.00 -2.32 22.36
CA SER A 119 4.89 -3.73 22.71
C SER A 119 4.13 -3.92 24.03
N GLY A 120 3.07 -4.73 24.01
CA GLY A 120 2.24 -5.03 25.19
C GLY A 120 1.34 -3.87 25.67
N THR A 121 1.30 -2.73 24.96
CA THR A 121 0.46 -1.59 25.35
C THR A 121 -0.89 -1.60 24.63
N SER A 122 -1.92 -1.04 25.28
CA SER A 122 -3.24 -0.84 24.66
C SER A 122 -3.13 0.04 23.41
N ILE A 123 -2.27 1.06 23.43
CA ILE A 123 -2.01 1.96 22.31
C ILE A 123 -1.46 1.19 21.11
N GLY A 124 -0.51 0.27 21.32
CA GLY A 124 0.04 -0.57 20.25
C GLY A 124 -1.02 -1.45 19.59
N ASN A 125 -1.96 -2.00 20.38
CA ASN A 125 -3.07 -2.79 19.86
C ASN A 125 -4.07 -1.94 19.07
N ILE A 126 -4.47 -0.77 19.62
CA ILE A 126 -5.36 0.17 18.92
C ILE A 126 -4.74 0.64 17.61
N MET A 127 -3.44 0.94 17.60
CA MET A 127 -2.70 1.34 16.41
C MET A 127 -2.74 0.26 15.32
N ILE A 128 -2.40 -0.99 15.64
CA ILE A 128 -2.45 -2.10 14.68
C ILE A 128 -3.86 -2.27 14.14
N SER A 129 -4.87 -2.36 15.02
CA SER A 129 -6.26 -2.55 14.60
C SER A 129 -6.75 -1.40 13.71
N ALA A 130 -6.41 -0.14 14.03
CA ALA A 130 -6.77 1.01 13.21
C ALA A 130 -6.08 1.00 11.83
N ILE A 131 -4.79 0.64 11.79
CA ILE A 131 -4.05 0.53 10.53
C ILE A 131 -4.62 -0.60 9.67
N LEU A 132 -4.85 -1.79 10.24
CA LEU A 132 -5.45 -2.92 9.53
C LEU A 132 -6.86 -2.60 9.02
N ALA A 133 -7.72 -2.01 9.84
CA ALA A 133 -9.05 -1.56 9.42
C ALA A 133 -8.96 -0.56 8.27
N SER A 134 -8.02 0.40 8.34
CA SER A 134 -7.80 1.37 7.26
C SER A 134 -7.31 0.71 5.97
N ILE A 135 -6.63 -0.43 6.04
CA ILE A 135 -6.17 -1.19 4.87
C ILE A 135 -7.37 -1.89 4.24
N ILE A 136 -8.19 -2.59 5.03
CA ILE A 136 -9.41 -3.25 4.54
C ILE A 136 -10.32 -2.24 3.82
N MET A 137 -10.57 -1.08 4.43
CA MET A 137 -11.35 -0.02 3.80
C MET A 137 -10.71 0.46 2.48
N ASN A 138 -9.39 0.62 2.46
CA ASN A 138 -8.69 1.12 1.29
C ASN A 138 -8.62 0.08 0.16
N GLU A 139 -8.47 -1.20 0.47
CA GLU A 139 -8.52 -2.30 -0.52
C GLU A 139 -9.91 -2.42 -1.16
N LEU A 140 -10.97 -2.02 -0.46
CA LEU A 140 -12.31 -1.97 -1.06
C LEU A 140 -12.52 -0.74 -1.97
N ILE A 141 -11.97 0.41 -1.58
CA ILE A 141 -12.24 1.70 -2.24
C ILE A 141 -11.23 2.00 -3.37
N ALA A 142 -9.95 1.69 -3.16
CA ALA A 142 -8.87 2.13 -4.03
C ALA A 142 -8.82 1.42 -5.39
N PRO A 143 -9.06 0.09 -5.52
CA PRO A 143 -9.01 -0.57 -6.83
C PRO A 143 -10.06 -0.04 -7.83
N PRO A 144 -11.35 0.15 -7.46
CA PRO A 144 -12.32 0.79 -8.36
C PRO A 144 -11.91 2.20 -8.78
N LEU A 145 -11.37 3.01 -7.86
CA LEU A 145 -10.92 4.36 -8.16
C LEU A 145 -9.65 4.39 -9.03
N THR A 146 -8.75 3.44 -8.83
CA THR A 146 -7.54 3.27 -9.65
C THR A 146 -7.93 2.85 -11.07
N LYS A 147 -8.85 1.88 -11.21
CA LYS A 147 -9.43 1.50 -12.50
C LYS A 147 -10.08 2.71 -13.18
N TYR A 148 -10.88 3.48 -12.46
CA TYR A 148 -11.49 4.71 -12.97
C TYR A 148 -10.43 5.71 -13.48
N ALA A 149 -9.37 5.94 -12.70
CA ALA A 149 -8.29 6.84 -13.08
C ALA A 149 -7.55 6.37 -14.34
N LEU A 150 -7.21 5.09 -14.45
CA LEU A 150 -6.56 4.51 -15.62
C LEU A 150 -7.44 4.68 -16.87
N ILE A 151 -8.72 4.30 -16.80
CA ILE A 151 -9.66 4.43 -17.92
C ILE A 151 -9.83 5.89 -18.33
N LYS A 152 -10.04 6.79 -17.37
CA LYS A 152 -10.25 8.21 -17.66
C LYS A 152 -9.00 8.96 -18.07
N SER A 153 -7.82 8.39 -17.79
CA SER A 153 -6.55 8.89 -18.29
C SER A 153 -6.21 8.43 -19.71
N GLY A 154 -6.91 7.41 -20.22
CA GLY A 154 -6.60 6.79 -21.52
C GLY A 154 -5.48 5.75 -21.46
N GLU A 155 -4.97 5.42 -20.26
CA GLU A 155 -3.92 4.42 -20.04
C GLU A 155 -4.46 2.98 -20.02
N ALA A 156 -5.79 2.80 -19.92
CA ALA A 156 -6.44 1.50 -20.00
C ALA A 156 -7.80 1.60 -20.69
N THR A 157 -8.23 0.50 -21.33
CA THR A 157 -9.55 0.38 -21.96
C THR A 157 -10.47 -0.46 -21.09
N GLU A 158 -11.75 -0.14 -21.05
CA GLU A 158 -12.75 -0.99 -20.40
C GLU A 158 -12.94 -2.25 -21.25
N VAL A 159 -12.47 -3.40 -20.75
CA VAL A 159 -12.76 -4.70 -21.35
C VAL A 159 -14.26 -4.95 -21.13
N LYS A 160 -15.02 -4.96 -22.23
CA LYS A 160 -16.46 -5.25 -22.26
C LYS A 160 -16.73 -6.71 -21.93
#